data_AF-A0A965WYU7-F1
#
_entry.id   AF-A0A965WYU7-F1
#
_cell.length_a   1.000
_cell.length_b   1.000
_cell.length_c   1.000
_cell.angle_alpha   90.00
_cell.angle_beta   90.00
_cell.angle_gamma   90.00
#
_symmetry.space_group_name_H-M   'P 1'
#
loop_
_entity.id
_entity.type
_entity.pdbx_description
1 polymer ?
#
loop_
_entity_poly.entity_id
_entity_poly.type
_entity_poly.pdbx_seq_one_letter_code
_entity_poly.pdbx_strand_id
1 'polypeptide(L)'
;MKHICVYAASSDAAAEQYKEAARRLGGLIAERGCTLVYGAGNVGLMGECARAVHAGGGRVVGVIPDRLADLELAYREADELIVTETMR
;
A
#
# COMPACT_ATOMS: atom_id res chain seq x y z
N MET A 1 16.89 1.92 8.45
CA MET A 1 15.44 2.07 8.18
C MET A 1 14.84 0.67 8.03
N LYS A 2 13.68 0.38 8.64
CA LYS A 2 13.04 -0.95 8.57
C LYS A 2 11.92 -0.94 7.54
N HIS A 3 11.69 -2.08 6.90
CA HIS A 3 10.67 -2.26 5.88
C HIS A 3 9.61 -3.23 6.41
N ILE A 4 8.33 -2.90 6.23
CA ILE A 4 7.20 -3.74 6.62
C ILE A 4 6.41 -4.07 5.36
N CYS A 5 6.39 -5.35 5.00
CA CYS A 5 5.58 -5.83 3.89
C CYS A 5 4.16 -6.12 4.37
N VAL A 6 3.15 -5.53 3.72
CA VAL A 6 1.74 -5.71 4.05
C VAL A 6 1.00 -6.36 2.90
N TYR A 7 0.34 -7.49 3.18
CA TYR A 7 -0.61 -8.12 2.28
C TYR A 7 -2.03 -7.74 2.71
N ALA A 8 -2.78 -7.13 1.79
CA ALA A 8 -4.14 -6.66 2.04
C ALA A 8 -4.96 -6.70 0.75
N ALA A 9 -6.30 -6.65 0.88
CA ALA A 9 -7.19 -6.67 -0.27
C ALA A 9 -7.17 -5.33 -1.05
N SER A 10 -7.13 -5.41 -2.38
CA SER A 10 -7.31 -4.31 -3.35
C SER A 10 -8.78 -4.12 -3.74
N SER A 11 -9.72 -4.31 -2.80
CA SER A 11 -11.17 -4.16 -3.04
C SER A 11 -11.83 -3.33 -1.97
N ASP A 12 -12.74 -2.45 -2.38
CA ASP A 12 -13.52 -1.58 -1.48
C ASP A 12 -14.67 -2.31 -0.76
N ALA A 13 -14.88 -3.60 -1.06
CA ALA A 13 -15.91 -4.44 -0.44
C ALA A 13 -15.63 -4.75 1.05
N ALA A 14 -14.43 -4.45 1.55
CA ALA A 14 -14.10 -4.65 2.96
C ALA A 14 -14.96 -3.73 3.86
N ALA A 15 -15.47 -4.29 4.97
CA ALA A 15 -16.23 -3.52 5.96
C ALA A 15 -15.37 -2.41 6.59
N GLU A 16 -16.01 -1.33 7.05
CA GLU A 16 -15.31 -0.12 7.51
C GLU A 16 -14.32 -0.38 8.66
N GLN A 17 -14.64 -1.28 9.58
CA GLN A 17 -13.73 -1.67 10.67
C GLN A 17 -12.35 -2.19 10.18
N TYR A 18 -12.30 -2.82 9.00
CA TYR A 18 -11.04 -3.26 8.41
C TYR A 18 -10.30 -2.12 7.74
N LYS A 19 -11.02 -1.16 7.15
CA LYS A 19 -10.44 0.07 6.58
C LYS A 19 -9.82 0.93 7.68
N GLU A 20 -10.50 1.07 8.82
CA GLU A 20 -9.96 1.72 10.03
C GLU A 20 -8.69 1.02 10.53
N ALA A 21 -8.69 -0.30 10.60
CA ALA A 21 -7.51 -1.07 10.98
C ALA A 21 -6.33 -0.85 10.02
N ALA A 22 -6.59 -0.80 8.70
CA ALA A 22 -5.57 -0.52 7.69
C ALA A 22 -5.00 0.90 7.83
N ARG A 23 -5.86 1.92 8.02
CA ARG A 23 -5.41 3.30 8.29
C ARG A 23 -4.57 3.38 9.56
N ARG A 24 -5.02 2.74 10.64
CA ARG A 24 -4.29 2.71 11.92
C ARG A 24 -2.92 2.04 11.76
N LEU A 25 -2.84 0.93 11.05
CA LEU A 25 -1.57 0.27 10.75
C LEU A 25 -0.64 1.21 9.97
N GLY A 26 -1.13 1.85 8.91
CA GLY A 26 -0.34 2.80 8.11
C GLY A 26 0.23 3.96 8.94
N GLY A 27 -0.58 4.56 9.80
CA GLY A 27 -0.12 5.59 10.74
C GLY A 27 0.99 5.07 11.67
N LEU A 28 0.82 3.88 12.25
CA LEU A 28 1.82 3.27 13.13
C LEU A 28 3.14 2.92 12.43
N ILE A 29 3.09 2.60 11.13
CA ILE A 29 4.28 2.38 10.28
C ILE A 29 5.04 3.70 10.11
N ALA A 30 4.33 4.78 9.76
CA ALA A 30 4.93 6.11 9.58
C ALA A 30 5.50 6.66 10.89
N GLU A 31 4.75 6.60 11.99
CA GLU A 31 5.19 7.03 13.33
C GLU A 31 6.50 6.35 13.79
N ARG A 32 6.73 5.11 13.36
CA ARG A 32 7.94 4.33 13.70
C ARG A 32 9.11 4.57 12.75
N GLY A 33 8.96 5.42 11.74
CA GLY A 33 9.96 5.64 10.69
C GLY A 33 10.22 4.38 9.86
N CYS A 34 9.20 3.53 9.70
CA CYS A 34 9.26 2.35 8.85
C CYS A 34 8.77 2.68 7.43
N THR A 35 9.27 1.95 6.44
CA THR A 35 8.79 2.00 5.05
C THR A 35 7.76 0.91 4.82
N LEU A 36 6.62 1.27 4.23
CA LEU A 36 5.63 0.31 3.75
C LEU A 36 6.12 -0.30 2.42
N VAL A 37 6.04 -1.62 2.31
CA VAL A 37 6.19 -2.35 1.04
C VAL A 37 4.90 -3.14 0.80
N TYR A 38 4.31 -3.05 -0.39
CA TYR A 38 3.03 -3.73 -0.66
C TYR A 38 2.78 -3.88 -2.17
N GLY A 39 1.66 -4.52 -2.54
CA GLY A 39 1.29 -4.80 -3.93
C GLY A 39 0.78 -3.61 -4.77
N ALA A 40 1.06 -2.36 -4.37
CA ALA A 40 0.75 -1.13 -5.11
C ALA A 40 -0.73 -0.79 -5.41
N GLY A 41 -1.72 -1.51 -4.88
CA GLY A 41 -3.13 -1.15 -5.08
C GLY A 41 -3.51 0.20 -4.43
N ASN A 42 -4.28 1.04 -5.13
CA ASN A 42 -4.78 2.34 -4.63
C ASN A 42 -6.19 2.26 -4.01
N VAL A 43 -6.85 1.10 -4.09
CA VAL A 43 -8.21 0.89 -3.56
C VAL A 43 -8.22 -0.11 -2.42
N GLY A 44 -9.35 -0.20 -1.71
CA GLY A 44 -9.52 -1.12 -0.60
C GLY A 44 -8.52 -0.89 0.53
N LEU A 45 -8.21 -1.95 1.26
CA LEU A 45 -7.32 -1.92 2.42
C LEU A 45 -5.89 -1.52 2.06
N MET A 46 -5.46 -1.89 0.85
CA MET A 46 -4.17 -1.50 0.28
C MET A 46 -4.03 0.02 0.18
N GLY A 47 -5.00 0.68 -0.47
CA GLY A 47 -5.01 2.14 -0.61
C GLY A 47 -5.13 2.87 0.73
N GLU A 48 -5.98 2.37 1.63
CA GLU A 48 -6.16 2.94 2.97
C GLU A 48 -4.86 2.93 3.78
N CYS A 49 -4.12 1.81 3.75
CA CYS A 49 -2.84 1.69 4.44
C CYS A 49 -1.79 2.63 3.83
N ALA A 50 -1.64 2.63 2.49
CA ALA A 50 -0.64 3.44 1.80
C ALA A 50 -0.86 4.94 2.00
N ARG A 51 -2.11 5.43 1.87
CA ARG A 51 -2.45 6.82 2.13
C ARG A 51 -2.20 7.23 3.58
N ALA A 52 -2.48 6.34 4.53
CA ALA A 52 -2.21 6.62 5.95
C ALA A 52 -0.70 6.70 6.27
N VAL A 53 0.13 5.91 5.58
CA VAL A 53 1.60 6.03 5.69
C VAL A 53 2.07 7.40 5.19
N HIS A 54 1.64 7.81 3.99
CA HIS A 54 1.98 9.13 3.47
C HIS A 54 1.45 10.28 4.33
N ALA A 55 0.22 10.17 4.86
CA ALA A 55 -0.35 11.17 5.76
C ALA A 55 0.48 11.34 7.04
N GLY A 56 1.17 10.28 7.50
CA GLY A 56 2.13 10.33 8.60
C GLY A 56 3.55 10.74 8.20
N GLY A 57 3.79 11.12 6.94
CA GLY A 57 5.13 11.45 6.41
C GLY A 57 6.05 10.24 6.23
N GLY A 58 5.49 9.02 6.24
CA GLY A 58 6.24 7.78 6.00
C GLY A 58 6.47 7.52 4.52
N ARG A 59 7.35 6.55 4.23
CA ARG A 59 7.70 6.14 2.84
C ARG A 59 6.90 4.92 2.39
N VAL A 60 6.44 4.90 1.14
CA VAL A 60 5.70 3.81 0.50
C VAL A 60 6.44 3.28 -0.74
N VAL A 61 6.61 1.96 -0.81
CA VAL A 61 7.12 1.23 -1.96
C VAL A 61 6.06 0.27 -2.47
N GLY A 62 5.61 0.47 -3.72
CA GLY A 62 4.72 -0.44 -4.42
C GLY A 62 5.50 -1.46 -5.25
N VAL A 63 5.04 -2.71 -5.28
CA VAL A 63 5.53 -3.75 -6.19
C VAL A 63 4.34 -4.32 -6.95
N ILE A 64 4.34 -4.25 -8.27
CA ILE A 64 3.19 -4.66 -9.08
C ILE A 64 3.63 -5.26 -10.42
N PRO A 65 3.01 -6.36 -10.88
CA PRO A 65 3.23 -6.83 -12.24
C PRO A 65 2.73 -5.82 -13.27
N ASP A 66 3.44 -5.68 -14.38
CA ASP A 66 3.12 -4.77 -15.49
C ASP A 66 1.66 -4.90 -15.95
N ARG A 67 1.18 -6.13 -16.13
CA ARG A 67 -0.22 -6.39 -16.54
C ARG A 67 -1.27 -5.93 -15.54
N LEU A 68 -0.90 -5.81 -14.26
CA LEU A 68 -1.77 -5.31 -13.20
C LEU A 68 -1.60 -3.81 -12.99
N ALA A 69 -0.48 -3.21 -13.38
CA ALA A 69 -0.28 -1.76 -13.29
C ALA A 69 -1.28 -0.97 -14.17
N ASP A 70 -1.69 -1.55 -15.30
CA ASP A 70 -2.69 -0.97 -16.20
C ASP A 70 -4.13 -1.32 -15.82
N LEU A 71 -4.33 -2.49 -15.19
CA LEU A 71 -5.66 -3.01 -14.84
C LEU A 71 -6.12 -2.55 -13.46
N GLU A 72 -5.17 -2.37 -12.56
CA GLU A 72 -5.38 -1.93 -11.20
C GLU A 72 -5.06 -0.45 -11.11
N LEU A 73 -5.86 0.25 -10.30
CA LEU A 73 -5.59 1.61 -9.90
C LEU A 73 -4.28 1.60 -9.11
N ALA A 74 -3.13 1.55 -9.78
CA ALA A 74 -1.83 1.56 -9.15
C ALA A 74 -1.71 2.86 -8.34
N TYR A 75 -1.13 2.77 -7.16
CA TYR A 75 -0.87 3.93 -6.33
C TYR A 75 0.36 4.66 -6.88
N ARG A 76 0.12 5.51 -7.87
CA ARG A 76 1.16 6.24 -8.62
C ARG A 76 1.86 7.28 -7.76
N GLU A 77 1.27 7.65 -6.64
CA GLU A 77 1.84 8.56 -5.66
C GLU A 77 2.88 7.88 -4.75
N ALA A 78 3.08 6.56 -4.83
CA ALA A 78 4.13 5.87 -4.08
C ALA A 78 5.51 6.49 -4.36
N ASP A 79 6.36 6.58 -3.32
CA ASP A 79 7.72 7.11 -3.45
C ASP A 79 8.60 6.27 -4.39
N GLU A 80 8.24 4.99 -4.55
CA GLU A 80 8.86 4.06 -5.46
C GLU A 80 7.83 3.03 -5.93
N LEU A 81 7.79 2.79 -7.24
CA LEU A 81 6.94 1.78 -7.86
C LEU A 81 7.83 0.82 -8.66
N ILE A 82 7.93 -0.41 -8.17
CA ILE A 82 8.70 -1.48 -8.80
C ILE A 82 7.74 -2.29 -9.67
N VAL A 83 7.92 -2.18 -10.98
CA VAL A 83 7.14 -2.96 -11.95
C VAL A 83 7.85 -4.27 -12.25
N THR A 84 7.15 -5.39 -12.11
CA THR A 84 7.68 -6.73 -12.42
C THR A 84 7.05 -7.31 -13.68
N GLU A 85 7.75 -8.19 -14.38
CA GLU A 85 7.20 -8.85 -15.58
C GLU A 85 6.03 -9.78 -15.23
N THR A 86 6.14 -10.48 -14.10
CA THR A 86 5.14 -11.47 -13.66
C THR A 86 4.98 -11.51 -12.13
N MET A 87 4.01 -12.31 -11.66
CA MET A 87 3.79 -12.62 -10.25
C MET A 87 4.67 -13.76 -9.72
N ARG A 88 5.36 -14.51 -10.59
CA ARG A 88 6.12 -15.73 -10.25
C ARG A 88 7.62 -15.47 -10.23
#